data_AF-A0A011PDR4-F1
#
_entry.id   AF-A0A011PDR4-F1
#
_cell.length_a   1.000
_cell.length_b   1.000
_cell.length_c   1.000
_cell.angle_alpha   90.00
_cell.angle_beta   90.00
_cell.angle_gamma   90.00
#
_symmetry.space_group_name_H-M   'P 1'
#
loop_
_entity.id
_entity.type
_entity.pdbx_description
1 polymer ?
#
loop_
_entity_poly.entity_id
_entity_poly.type
_entity_poly.pdbx_seq_one_letter_code
_entity_poly.pdbx_strand_id
1 'polypeptide(L)' 'MKVRDFIDLITPGAQALPKVTGVPASFTVGEATVESEWGASQLARQGKNLFGVRADPP' A
#
# COMPACT_ATOMS: atom_id res chain seq x y z
N MET A 1 7.08 -1.26 -12.25
CA MET A 1 6.63 -2.56 -11.72
C MET A 1 5.43 -3.00 -12.54
N LYS A 2 5.24 -4.29 -12.83
CA LYS A 2 3.99 -4.74 -13.46
C LYS A 2 2.88 -4.79 -12.41
N VAL A 3 1.64 -4.63 -12.84
CA VAL A 3 0.45 -4.67 -11.95
C VAL A 3 0.44 -5.91 -11.06
N ARG A 4 0.74 -7.09 -11.63
CA ARG A 4 0.74 -8.34 -10.87
C ARG A 4 1.83 -8.38 -9.82
N ASP A 5 3.04 -7.96 -10.16
CA ASP A 5 4.19 -7.90 -9.24
C ASP A 5 3.88 -7.00 -8.03
N PHE A 6 3.16 -5.89 -8.24
CA PHE A 6 2.74 -4.99 -7.16
C PHE A 6 1.76 -5.66 -6.20
N ILE A 7 0.71 -6.30 -6.74
CA ILE A 7 -0.29 -7.01 -5.94
C ILE A 7 0.40 -8.12 -5.12
N ASP A 8 1.26 -8.91 -5.76
CA ASP A 8 1.95 -10.02 -5.10
C ASP A 8 2.88 -9.52 -3.98
N LEU A 9 3.53 -8.37 -4.17
CA LEU A 9 4.39 -7.75 -3.18
C LEU A 9 3.63 -7.34 -1.90
N ILE A 10 2.45 -6.73 -2.03
CA ILE A 10 1.74 -6.13 -0.89
C ILE A 10 0.72 -7.08 -0.24
N THR A 11 0.27 -8.10 -0.96
CA THR A 11 -0.79 -9.04 -0.52
C THR A 11 -0.49 -9.68 0.84
N PRO A 12 0.73 -10.20 1.12
CA PRO A 12 1.03 -10.79 2.43
C PRO A 12 0.83 -9.81 3.59
N GLY A 13 1.25 -8.55 3.42
CA GLY A 13 1.05 -7.49 4.41
C GLY A 13 -0.43 -7.15 4.58
N ALA A 14 -1.15 -6.98 3.47
CA ALA A 14 -2.58 -6.70 3.49
C ALA A 14 -3.40 -7.81 4.16
N GLN A 15 -3.01 -9.09 4.02
CA GLN A 15 -3.69 -10.23 4.65
C GLN A 15 -3.49 -10.32 6.17
N ALA A 16 -2.46 -9.66 6.72
CA ALA A 16 -2.22 -9.64 8.16
C ALA A 16 -3.12 -8.63 8.91
N LEU A 17 -3.56 -7.57 8.24
CA LEU A 17 -4.30 -6.46 8.85
C LEU A 17 -5.73 -6.78 9.33
N PRO A 18 -6.54 -7.60 8.64
CA PRO A 18 -7.95 -7.80 9.01
C PRO A 18 -8.14 -8.26 10.46
N LYS A 19 -7.22 -9.06 10.98
CA LYS A 19 -7.27 -9.55 12.37
C LYS A 19 -7.07 -8.44 13.41
N VAL A 20 -6.39 -7.36 13.04
CA VAL A 20 -6.01 -6.25 13.93
C VAL A 20 -6.95 -5.05 13.74
N THR A 21 -7.36 -4.77 12.51
CA THR A 21 -8.09 -3.56 12.15
C THR A 21 -9.56 -3.79 11.80
N GLY A 22 -9.95 -5.02 11.48
CA GLY A 22 -11.27 -5.33 10.88
C GLY A 22 -11.43 -4.89 9.42
N VAL A 23 -10.43 -4.22 8.83
CA VAL A 23 -10.46 -3.77 7.43
C VAL A 23 -10.15 -4.95 6.50
N PRO A 24 -10.99 -5.23 5.47
CA PRO A 24 -10.71 -6.31 4.53
C PRO A 24 -9.39 -6.09 3.76
N ALA A 25 -8.62 -7.15 3.57
CA ALA A 25 -7.34 -7.08 2.85
C ALA A 25 -7.48 -6.53 1.43
N SER A 26 -8.59 -6.84 0.75
CA SER A 26 -8.91 -6.31 -0.58
C SER A 26 -9.03 -4.78 -0.60
N PHE A 27 -9.56 -4.19 0.47
CA PHE A 27 -9.65 -2.74 0.60
C PHE A 27 -8.26 -2.12 0.69
N THR A 28 -7.38 -2.65 1.56
CA THR A 28 -5.98 -2.19 1.68
C THR A 28 -5.24 -2.32 0.35
N VAL A 29 -5.40 -3.44 -0.36
CA VAL A 29 -4.78 -3.62 -1.69
C VAL A 29 -5.30 -2.56 -2.65
N GLY A 30 -6.62 -2.34 -2.73
CA GLY A 30 -7.25 -1.36 -3.60
C GLY A 30 -6.77 0.07 -3.35
N GLU A 31 -6.78 0.53 -2.11
CA GLU A 31 -6.28 1.85 -1.74
C GLU A 31 -4.79 1.99 -2.09
N ALA A 32 -3.98 0.97 -1.80
CA ALA A 32 -2.56 0.99 -2.15
C ALA A 32 -2.34 1.09 -3.67
N THR A 33 -3.19 0.52 -4.53
CA THR A 33 -3.02 0.67 -5.99
C THR A 33 -3.26 2.10 -6.45
N VAL A 34 -4.30 2.76 -5.90
CA VAL A 34 -4.70 4.13 -6.24
C VAL A 34 -3.67 5.12 -5.74
N GLU A 35 -3.34 5.09 -4.45
CA GLU A 35 -2.50 6.09 -3.79
C GLU A 35 -1.02 6.01 -4.19
N SER A 36 -0.55 4.85 -4.64
CA SER A 36 0.86 4.65 -5.02
C SER A 36 1.10 4.58 -6.53
N GLU A 37 0.06 4.74 -7.35
CA GLU A 37 0.12 4.48 -8.80
C GLU A 37 0.68 3.09 -9.12
N TRP A 38 0.13 2.04 -8.49
CA TRP A 38 0.67 0.67 -8.59
C TRP A 38 2.15 0.56 -8.19
N GLY A 39 2.55 1.31 -7.16
CA GLY A 39 3.93 1.42 -6.68
C GLY A 39 4.85 2.23 -7.59
N ALA A 40 4.30 2.99 -8.55
CA ALA A 40 5.09 3.82 -9.45
C ALA A 40 5.43 5.21 -8.89
N SER A 41 4.66 5.71 -7.92
CA SER A 41 4.86 7.04 -7.36
C SER A 41 6.25 7.20 -6.72
N GLN A 42 6.79 8.41 -6.76
CA GLN A 42 8.10 8.70 -6.17
C GLN A 42 8.11 8.40 -4.66
N LEU A 43 7.01 8.71 -3.97
CA LEU A 43 6.84 8.46 -2.55
C LEU A 43 6.84 6.95 -2.22
N ALA A 44 6.21 6.13 -3.06
CA ALA A 44 6.26 4.67 -2.91
C ALA A 44 7.65 4.10 -3.18
N ARG A 45 8.33 4.55 -4.25
CA ARG A 45 9.65 4.01 -4.66
C ARG A 45 10.79 4.41 -3.73
N GLN A 46 10.81 5.69 -3.31
CA GLN A 46 11.91 6.25 -2.52
C GLN A 46 11.57 6.25 -1.03
N GLY A 47 10.33 6.59 -0.68
CA GLY A 47 9.88 6.69 0.71
C GLY A 47 9.24 5.41 1.26
N LYS A 48 9.02 4.38 0.43
CA LYS A 48 8.27 3.15 0.82
C LYS A 48 6.89 3.45 1.42
N ASN A 49 6.30 4.58 1.03
CA ASN A 49 5.04 5.07 1.55
C ASN A 49 3.98 4.93 0.46
N LEU A 50 3.14 3.89 0.61
CA LEU A 50 2.11 3.53 -0.35
C LEU A 50 0.83 4.36 -0.23
N PHE A 51 0.66 5.10 0.87
CA PHE A 51 -0.61 5.70 1.27
C PHE A 51 -0.52 7.22 1.45
N GLY A 52 0.56 7.85 1.02
CA GLY A 52 0.68 9.31 1.13
C GLY A 52 0.77 9.84 2.57
N VAL A 53 1.06 8.99 3.57
CA VAL A 53 1.07 9.38 4.98
C VAL A 53 2.13 10.44 5.22
N ARG A 54 1.73 11.61 5.74
CA ARG A 54 2.64 12.72 6.02
C ARG A 54 3.31 12.52 7.38
N ALA A 55 4.50 13.06 7.54
CA ALA A 55 5.14 13.19 8.85
C ALA A 55 4.42 14.26 9.68
N ASP A 56 4.47 14.13 11.00
CA ASP A 56 3.99 15.17 11.90
C ASP A 56 4.82 16.47 11.74
N PRO A 57 4.23 17.63 12.06
CA PRO A 57 4.98 18.88 12.16
C PRO A 57 6.12 18.77 13.20
N PRO A 58 7.20 19.56 13.05
CA PRO A 58 8.27 19.63 14.05
C PRO A 58 7.79 20.20 15.39
#